data_AF-A0A659UG03-F1
#
_entry.id   AF-A0A659UG03-F1
#
_cell.length_a   1.000
_cell.length_b   1.000
_cell.length_c   1.000
_cell.angle_alpha   90.00
_cell.angle_beta   90.00
_cell.angle_gamma   90.00
#
_symmetry.space_group_name_H-M   'P 1'
#
loop_
_entity.id
_entity.type
_entity.pdbx_description
1 polymer ?
#
loop_
_entity_poly.entity_id
_entity_poly.type
_entity_poly.pdbx_seq_one_letter_code
_entity_poly.pdbx_strand_id
1 'polypeptide(L)' 'MTITITAFERSPDGGKGLARDTRVRWALEEVGQPYEVRFVSFAGMK' A
#
# COMPACT_ATOMS: atom_id res chain seq x y z
N MET A 1 -13.01 -13.31 0.12
CA MET A 1 -11.55 -13.15 0.05
C MET A 1 -11.27 -11.65 0.13
N THR A 2 -10.45 -11.22 1.09
CA THR A 2 -10.13 -9.80 1.28
C THR A 2 -9.03 -9.39 0.32
N ILE A 3 -9.11 -8.20 -0.28
CA ILE A 3 -8.06 -7.68 -1.16
C ILE A 3 -6.81 -7.41 -0.30
N THR A 4 -5.64 -7.89 -0.71
CA THR A 4 -4.37 -7.59 -0.03
C THR A 4 -3.48 -6.77 -0.95
N ILE A 5 -3.16 -5.55 -0.54
CA ILE A 5 -2.17 -4.71 -1.24
C ILE A 5 -0.80 -4.84 -0.58
N THR A 6 0.26 -4.68 -1.35
CA THR A 6 1.63 -4.61 -0.82
C THR A 6 2.12 -3.17 -0.83
N ALA A 7 2.75 -2.76 0.26
CA ALA A 7 3.30 -1.42 0.42
C ALA A 7 4.62 -1.47 1.17
N PHE A 8 5.46 -0.46 0.98
CA PHE A 8 6.72 -0.39 1.73
C PHE A 8 6.45 -0.09 3.21
N GLU A 9 7.15 -0.79 4.10
CA GLU A 9 7.14 -0.48 5.55
C GLU A 9 7.68 0.94 5.82
N ARG A 10 8.66 1.36 5.02
CA ARG A 10 9.29 2.68 5.02
C ARG A 10 9.34 3.16 3.59
N SER A 11 8.33 3.95 3.22
CA SER A 11 8.21 4.45 1.87
C SER A 11 9.36 5.42 1.54
N PRO A 12 10.01 5.28 0.37
CA PRO A 12 11.07 6.20 -0.07
C PRO A 12 10.52 7.61 -0.38
N ASP A 13 9.20 7.77 -0.47
CA ASP A 13 8.58 9.08 -0.66
C ASP A 13 8.50 9.93 0.62
N GLY A 14 8.88 9.37 1.78
CA GLY A 14 8.86 10.08 3.07
C GLY A 14 7.47 10.44 3.57
N GLY A 15 6.43 9.70 3.17
CA GLY A 15 5.04 9.96 3.59
C GLY A 15 4.32 11.03 2.75
N LYS A 16 4.87 11.39 1.59
CA LYS A 16 4.29 12.40 0.68
C LYS A 16 3.13 11.88 -0.18
N GLY A 17 2.80 10.58 -0.10
CA GLY A 17 1.71 9.99 -0.90
C GLY A 17 2.03 9.87 -2.39
N LEU A 18 3.31 9.71 -2.73
CA LEU A 18 3.79 9.50 -4.10
C LEU A 18 3.95 8.02 -4.44
N ALA A 19 3.97 7.15 -3.43
CA ALA A 19 3.98 5.71 -3.61
C ALA A 19 2.74 5.23 -4.39
N ARG A 20 2.91 4.21 -5.23
CA ARG A 20 1.85 3.78 -6.14
C ARG A 20 0.66 3.13 -5.43
N ASP A 21 0.90 2.54 -4.26
CA ASP A 21 -0.16 1.95 -3.44
C ASP A 21 -1.15 3.01 -2.94
N THR A 22 -0.76 4.29 -2.83
CA THR A 22 -1.66 5.39 -2.47
C THR A 22 -2.88 5.48 -3.40
N ARG A 23 -2.69 5.32 -4.72
CA ARG A 23 -3.81 5.36 -5.68
C ARG A 23 -4.75 4.17 -5.52
N VAL A 24 -4.20 2.99 -5.21
CA VAL A 24 -4.99 1.78 -5.01
C VAL A 24 -5.80 1.88 -3.72
N ARG A 25 -5.18 2.35 -2.62
CA ARG A 25 -5.88 2.62 -1.37
C ARG A 25 -7.02 3.60 -1.61
N TRP A 26 -6.75 4.73 -2.27
CA TRP A 26 -7.79 5.72 -2.57
C TRP A 26 -8.99 5.10 -3.29
N ALA A 27 -8.76 4.33 -4.36
CA ALA A 27 -9.85 3.68 -5.08
C ALA A 27 -10.69 2.72 -4.20
N LEU A 28 -10.04 1.99 -3.29
CA LEU A 28 -10.71 1.06 -2.38
C LEU A 28 -11.51 1.79 -1.30
N GLU A 29 -10.97 2.87 -0.74
CA GLU A 29 -11.68 3.72 0.22
C GLU A 29 -12.92 4.37 -0.41
N GLU A 30 -12.81 4.90 -1.64
CA GLU A 30 -13.94 5.55 -2.35
C GLU A 30 -15.14 4.62 -2.56
N VAL A 31 -14.88 3.33 -2.80
CA VAL A 31 -15.95 2.33 -2.97
C VAL A 31 -16.32 1.60 -1.67
N GLY A 32 -15.70 1.95 -0.54
CA GLY A 32 -15.92 1.29 0.75
C GLY A 32 -15.49 -0.18 0.78
N GLN A 33 -14.55 -0.59 -0.07
CA GLN A 33 -14.12 -1.97 -0.18
C GLN A 33 -13.06 -2.28 0.89
N PRO A 34 -13.28 -3.25 1.79
CA PRO A 34 -12.28 -3.64 2.78
C PRO A 34 -11.06 -4.27 2.11
N TYR A 35 -9.88 -3.90 2.61
CA TYR A 35 -8.60 -4.44 2.19
C TYR A 35 -7.61 -4.53 3.36
N GLU A 36 -6.58 -5.34 3.16
CA GLU A 36 -5.44 -5.49 4.06
C GLU A 36 -4.17 -4.97 3.40
N VAL A 37 -3.24 -4.49 4.22
CA VAL A 37 -1.93 -4.04 3.77
C VAL A 37 -0.86 -5.00 4.28
N ARG A 38 -0.10 -5.57 3.36
CA ARG A 38 1.11 -6.35 3.66
C ARG A 38 2.33 -5.47 3.44
N PHE A 39 3.02 -5.15 4.52
CA PHE A 39 4.25 -4.37 4.45
C PHE A 39 5.43 -5.22 3.99
N VAL A 40 6.26 -4.64 3.13
CA VAL A 40 7.53 -5.23 2.68
C VAL A 40 8.68 -4.28 2.97
N SER A 41 9.82 -4.85 3.36
CA SER A 41 11.07 -4.11 3.54
C SER A 41 11.90 -4.18 2.26
N PHE A 42 12.80 -3.22 2.07
CA PHE A 42 13.80 -3.31 1.00
C PHE A 42 14.68 -4.56 1.14
N ALA A 43 14.97 -4.98 2.37
CA ALA A 43 15.73 -6.20 2.63
C ALA A 43 14.99 -7.46 2.16
N GLY A 44 13.66 -7.47 2.23
CA GLY A 44 12.81 -8.58 1.76
C GLY A 44 12.53 -8.58 0.25
N MET A 45 13.02 -7.57 -0.50
CA MET A 45 12.91 -7.50 -1.97
C MET A 45 14.15 -8.06 -2.70
N LYS A 46 15.11 -8.63 -1.97
CA LYS A 46 16.31 -9.24 -2.55
C LYS A 46 16.03 -10.58 -3.22
#